data_AF-A0A6I7Z7M7-F1
#
_entry.id   AF-A0A6I7Z7M7-F1
#
_cell.length_a   1.000
_cell.length_b   1.000
_cell.length_c   1.000
_cell.angle_alpha   90.00
_cell.angle_beta   90.00
_cell.angle_gamma   90.00
#
_symmetry.space_group_name_H-M   'P 1'
#
loop_
_entity.id
_entity.type
_entity.pdbx_description
1 polymer ?
#
loop_
_entity_poly.entity_id
_entity_poly.type
_entity_poly.pdbx_seq_one_letter_code
_entity_poly.pdbx_strand_id
1 'polypeptide(L)'
;MNKQIFYSWQSNLPNKDNRNFIESCLKKAIKNNSSNSISIDYSLDKDTLNEFGSPDIPNTILKKIDSSMYFVADISIIANESPNSNVLLELGYAIAKLGWERIICIFNLKYGKIEQLPFDLKFHRVLTYNSDNPADKSRVTEIFKKTIQSSDVLVDGQTNSDVLSKQKLDKHLIYIMNSLAIIYGCEKYQFSPLFNTSLDDLTEKLNRKKILGFYAFKRFDDVINELEKLNSSTDSFFSRRNVKSTVTNLIFYIKALEHFCSERQTPQLFIDTQEKDDMYEVVHGSKLNLENRDSYILFKKHDIGKYKVIDFGNLSGKKYVESSINYIVLNKRHIRTYVEKTMSIFSIIKAYLNQFDGALDIDLMKDFDIKQKENIERLNSHKRNDYSLSTDKIIDLSLLQNFPYDDIISHNFFFNLLRIGTIFNVHKDMEFNIKTFFQNEYNFKNKIFQPTNYDVIPKKEYEKIINDNKYLVKSVILPNSLSTLFLKLQADQNILKDKYMNDIYTKIKFNLFELLPSLIQDEISKNYKVFLENKNGYHVSLLSIKENFYTNFESIEGDLNLFKLHLENQPTIDKKDKIG
;
A
#
# COMPACT_ATOMS: atom_id res chain seq x y z
N MET A 1 -0.59 4.47 18.87
CA MET A 1 -0.68 5.93 19.04
C MET A 1 -1.96 6.25 19.80
N ASN A 2 -1.90 7.11 20.82
CA ASN A 2 -3.10 7.64 21.48
C ASN A 2 -3.82 8.60 20.51
N LYS A 3 -5.08 8.34 20.15
CA LYS A 3 -5.84 9.23 19.26
C LYS A 3 -6.35 10.44 20.06
N GLN A 4 -5.56 11.52 20.12
CA GLN A 4 -5.89 12.73 20.89
C GLN A 4 -6.64 13.78 20.06
N ILE A 5 -7.63 14.44 20.67
CA ILE A 5 -8.26 15.64 20.12
C ILE A 5 -7.73 16.83 20.91
N PHE A 6 -7.07 17.77 20.23
CA PHE A 6 -6.60 18.99 20.86
C PHE A 6 -7.69 20.06 20.76
N TYR A 7 -8.12 20.60 21.89
CA TYR A 7 -9.10 21.69 21.94
C TYR A 7 -8.42 23.00 22.32
N SER A 8 -8.31 23.90 21.34
CA SER A 8 -7.87 25.27 21.50
C SER A 8 -9.05 26.16 21.91
N TRP A 9 -8.98 26.67 23.13
CA TRP A 9 -10.05 27.41 23.79
C TRP A 9 -9.60 28.82 24.17
N GLN A 10 -10.56 29.68 24.48
CA GLN A 10 -10.31 31.06 24.90
C GLN A 10 -10.99 31.41 26.23
N SER A 11 -10.38 32.32 26.99
CA SER A 11 -10.90 32.80 28.28
C SER A 11 -11.68 34.11 28.19
N ASN A 12 -11.71 34.76 27.02
CA ASN A 12 -12.29 36.09 26.85
C ASN A 12 -13.83 36.13 26.81
N LEU A 13 -14.47 34.98 26.63
CA LEU A 13 -15.93 34.83 26.61
C LEU A 13 -16.42 34.06 27.85
N PRO A 14 -17.68 34.26 28.28
CA PRO A 14 -18.28 33.50 29.38
C PRO A 14 -18.09 31.98 29.22
N ASN A 15 -17.43 31.35 30.20
CA ASN A 15 -17.11 29.92 30.16
C ASN A 15 -18.35 29.03 29.92
N LYS A 16 -19.51 29.41 30.46
CA LYS A 16 -20.77 28.67 30.29
C LYS A 16 -21.19 28.56 28.83
N ASP A 17 -20.95 29.62 28.07
CA ASP A 17 -21.45 29.80 26.71
C ASP A 17 -20.46 29.24 25.68
N ASN A 18 -19.17 29.22 26.00
CA ASN A 18 -18.08 28.78 25.12
C ASN A 18 -17.34 27.57 25.67
N ARG A 19 -16.29 27.80 26.47
CA ARG A 19 -15.36 26.75 26.94
C ARG A 19 -16.08 25.50 27.47
N ASN A 20 -16.97 25.68 28.45
CA ASN A 20 -17.69 24.57 29.08
C ASN A 20 -18.72 23.95 28.14
N PHE A 21 -19.35 24.76 27.28
CA PHE A 21 -20.31 24.27 26.29
C PHE A 21 -19.62 23.31 25.33
N ILE A 22 -18.55 23.77 24.67
CA ILE A 22 -17.80 23.04 23.65
C ILE A 22 -17.13 21.82 24.27
N GLU A 23 -16.44 21.98 25.41
CA GLU A 23 -15.78 20.89 26.13
C GLU A 23 -16.79 19.80 26.54
N SER A 24 -17.98 20.19 27.00
CA SER A 24 -19.01 19.21 27.36
C SER A 24 -19.56 18.45 26.16
N CYS A 25 -19.65 19.08 24.99
CA CYS A 25 -20.09 18.42 23.76
C CYS A 25 -19.01 17.43 23.26
N LEU A 26 -17.74 17.84 23.26
CA LEU A 26 -16.60 16.98 22.88
C LEU A 26 -16.50 15.76 23.80
N LYS A 27 -16.55 15.96 25.13
CA LYS A 27 -16.52 14.86 26.11
C LYS A 27 -17.66 13.86 25.91
N LYS A 28 -18.87 14.35 25.59
CA LYS A 28 -20.02 13.47 25.31
C LYS A 28 -19.88 12.71 23.99
N ALA A 29 -19.36 13.37 22.95
CA ALA A 29 -19.11 12.74 21.66
C ALA A 29 -18.08 11.61 21.79
N ILE A 30 -17.02 11.83 22.58
CA ILE A 30 -15.98 10.83 22.89
C ILE A 30 -16.54 9.66 23.71
N LYS A 31 -17.29 9.93 24.79
CA LYS A 31 -17.76 8.90 25.74
C LYS A 31 -18.76 7.90 25.15
N ASN A 32 -19.57 8.30 24.17
CA ASN A 32 -20.63 7.48 23.58
C ASN A 32 -20.16 6.57 22.41
N ASN A 33 -18.85 6.44 22.19
CA ASN A 33 -18.26 5.58 21.14
C ASN A 33 -17.71 4.24 21.66
N SER A 34 -17.84 3.93 22.95
CA SER A 34 -17.24 2.74 23.58
C SER A 34 -18.08 1.45 23.55
N SER A 35 -19.23 1.44 22.86
CA SER A 35 -20.22 0.36 22.99
C SER A 35 -20.23 -0.70 21.88
N ASN A 36 -19.41 -0.61 20.83
CA ASN A 36 -19.27 -1.67 19.82
C ASN A 36 -17.81 -2.13 19.73
N SER A 37 -17.62 -3.45 19.59
CA SER A 37 -16.35 -4.19 19.67
C SER A 37 -15.16 -3.50 18.97
N ILE A 38 -14.09 -3.28 19.75
CA ILE A 38 -12.89 -2.45 19.47
C ILE A 38 -13.16 -0.95 19.63
N SER A 39 -13.34 -0.52 20.89
CA SER A 39 -13.44 0.89 21.25
C SER A 39 -12.06 1.53 21.27
N ILE A 40 -11.80 2.42 20.32
CA ILE A 40 -10.63 3.30 20.32
C ILE A 40 -10.89 4.43 21.34
N ASP A 41 -10.06 4.53 22.39
CA ASP A 41 -10.18 5.59 23.39
C ASP A 41 -9.62 6.91 22.86
N TYR A 42 -10.51 7.83 22.52
CA TYR A 42 -10.15 9.22 22.29
C TYR A 42 -9.96 9.95 23.62
N SER A 43 -8.91 10.77 23.72
CA SER A 43 -8.70 11.66 24.87
C SER A 43 -8.68 13.11 24.45
N LEU A 44 -9.31 13.98 25.26
CA LEU A 44 -9.32 15.42 25.05
C LEU A 44 -8.10 16.02 25.73
N ASP A 45 -7.25 16.70 24.96
CA ASP A 45 -6.08 17.44 25.46
C ASP A 45 -6.28 18.96 25.27
N LYS A 46 -5.67 19.75 26.16
CA LYS A 46 -5.69 21.22 26.15
C LYS A 46 -4.55 21.77 27.02
N ASP A 47 -4.12 23.01 26.74
CA ASP A 47 -3.10 23.71 27.52
C ASP A 47 -1.85 22.82 27.76
N THR A 48 -1.35 22.78 29.00
CA THR A 48 -0.29 21.89 29.49
C THR A 48 -0.82 20.69 30.28
N LEU A 49 -2.09 20.30 30.09
CA LEU A 49 -2.71 19.21 30.84
C LEU A 49 -1.91 17.90 30.71
N ASN A 50 -1.67 17.17 31.81
CA ASN A 50 -0.84 15.96 31.87
C ASN A 50 0.70 16.15 31.69
N GLU A 51 1.22 17.37 31.76
CA GLU A 51 2.67 17.64 31.77
C GLU A 51 3.18 17.91 33.19
N PHE A 52 4.33 17.33 33.55
CA PHE A 52 4.90 17.45 34.89
C PHE A 52 5.90 18.63 34.99
N GLY A 53 5.85 19.38 36.09
CA GLY A 53 6.81 20.46 36.39
C GLY A 53 6.45 21.81 35.77
N SER A 54 7.46 22.57 35.34
CA SER A 54 7.33 23.90 34.71
C SER A 54 7.73 23.81 33.22
N PRO A 55 6.88 23.24 32.35
CA PRO A 55 7.21 23.02 30.96
C PRO A 55 7.26 24.34 30.17
N ASP A 56 8.01 24.33 29.07
CA ASP A 56 7.97 25.40 28.07
C ASP A 56 6.60 25.39 27.39
N ILE A 57 5.71 26.28 27.86
CA ILE A 57 4.28 26.27 27.55
C ILE A 57 4.04 26.32 26.02
N PRO A 58 4.62 27.27 25.26
CA PRO A 58 4.47 27.30 23.80
C PRO A 58 4.91 26.01 23.12
N ASN A 59 6.12 25.53 23.39
CA ASN A 59 6.65 24.35 22.71
C ASN A 59 5.88 23.07 23.06
N THR A 60 5.35 23.00 24.27
CA THR A 60 4.54 21.88 24.75
C THR A 60 3.18 21.84 24.04
N ILE A 61 2.51 22.99 23.90
CA ILE A 61 1.25 23.11 23.16
C ILE A 61 1.47 22.73 21.69
N LEU A 62 2.52 23.24 21.04
CA LEU A 62 2.82 22.91 19.64
C LEU A 62 3.09 21.40 19.44
N LYS A 63 3.81 20.75 20.36
CA LYS A 63 4.03 19.29 20.33
C LYS A 63 2.73 18.50 20.45
N LYS A 64 1.82 18.94 21.33
CA LYS A 64 0.50 18.30 21.49
C LYS A 64 -0.38 18.48 20.26
N ILE A 65 -0.32 19.64 19.61
CA ILE A 65 -0.99 19.87 18.33
C ILE A 65 -0.42 18.93 17.26
N ASP A 66 0.92 18.81 17.18
CA ASP A 66 1.61 17.90 16.25
C ASP A 66 1.16 16.44 16.41
N SER A 67 0.91 15.99 17.63
CA SER A 67 0.46 14.62 17.92
C SER A 67 -1.06 14.42 17.89
N SER A 68 -1.84 15.48 17.63
CA SER A 68 -3.30 15.40 17.67
C SER A 68 -3.90 14.88 16.36
N MET A 69 -4.98 14.11 16.48
CA MET A 69 -5.75 13.59 15.34
C MET A 69 -6.72 14.64 14.80
N TYR A 70 -7.33 15.43 15.70
CA TYR A 70 -8.16 16.58 15.36
C TYR A 70 -7.76 17.78 16.19
N PHE A 71 -7.84 18.95 15.57
CA PHE A 71 -7.71 20.23 16.24
C PHE A 71 -9.05 20.97 16.20
N VAL A 72 -9.59 21.32 17.36
CA VAL A 72 -10.84 22.06 17.51
C VAL A 72 -10.52 23.47 17.98
N ALA A 73 -10.95 24.48 17.22
CA ALA A 73 -10.62 25.88 17.48
C ALA A 73 -11.87 26.70 17.80
N ASP A 74 -11.96 27.26 19.02
CA ASP A 74 -13.02 28.24 19.34
C ASP A 74 -12.69 29.60 18.71
N ILE A 75 -13.23 29.84 17.53
CA ILE A 75 -13.02 31.06 16.75
C ILE A 75 -14.11 32.12 17.00
N SER A 76 -14.85 32.02 18.11
CA SER A 76 -15.87 33.02 18.45
C SER A 76 -15.25 34.41 18.65
N ILE A 77 -15.89 35.45 18.10
CA ILE A 77 -15.40 36.82 18.15
C ILE A 77 -15.36 37.33 19.59
N ILE A 78 -14.26 37.98 19.95
CA ILE A 78 -14.10 38.68 21.24
C ILE A 78 -14.29 40.18 21.05
N ALA A 79 -14.19 40.96 22.13
CA ALA A 79 -14.45 42.40 22.17
C ALA A 79 -13.69 43.27 21.12
N ASN A 80 -12.67 42.72 20.44
CA ASN A 80 -11.87 43.40 19.41
C ASN A 80 -12.28 43.01 17.98
N GLU A 81 -13.51 42.55 17.76
CA GLU A 81 -14.06 42.13 16.44
C GLU A 81 -13.25 41.03 15.72
N SER A 82 -12.42 40.30 16.46
CA SER A 82 -11.60 39.20 15.95
C SER A 82 -11.65 38.02 16.92
N PRO A 83 -11.40 36.78 16.49
CA PRO A 83 -11.15 35.67 17.40
C PRO A 83 -9.89 35.90 18.25
N ASN A 84 -9.74 35.13 19.33
CA ASN A 84 -8.56 35.22 20.19
C ASN A 84 -7.26 34.94 19.42
N SER A 85 -6.25 35.79 19.58
CA SER A 85 -4.98 35.72 18.83
C SER A 85 -4.16 34.45 19.10
N ASN A 86 -4.23 33.88 20.30
CA ASN A 86 -3.53 32.64 20.64
C ASN A 86 -4.19 31.46 19.95
N VAL A 87 -5.54 31.41 19.95
CA VAL A 87 -6.30 30.40 19.21
C VAL A 87 -5.98 30.48 17.70
N LEU A 88 -5.86 31.69 17.15
CA LEU A 88 -5.49 31.88 15.74
C LEU A 88 -4.05 31.43 15.43
N LEU A 89 -3.11 31.65 16.34
CA LEU A 89 -1.72 31.18 16.19
C LEU A 89 -1.64 29.65 16.22
N GLU A 90 -2.32 29.03 17.18
CA GLU A 90 -2.41 27.57 17.29
C GLU A 90 -3.12 26.97 16.07
N LEU A 91 -4.19 27.60 15.60
CA LEU A 91 -4.91 27.23 14.38
C LEU A 91 -4.00 27.29 13.15
N GLY A 92 -3.23 28.37 12.98
CA GLY A 92 -2.28 28.50 11.88
C GLY A 92 -1.22 27.39 11.88
N TYR A 93 -0.71 27.04 13.08
CA TYR A 93 0.22 25.92 13.24
C TYR A 93 -0.45 24.57 12.94
N ALA A 94 -1.66 24.35 13.46
CA ALA A 94 -2.42 23.14 13.24
C ALA A 94 -2.73 22.93 11.74
N ILE A 95 -3.10 23.99 11.01
CA ILE A 95 -3.30 23.93 9.55
C ILE A 95 -2.02 23.49 8.85
N ALA A 96 -0.86 24.05 9.23
CA ALA A 96 0.42 23.71 8.61
C ALA A 96 0.86 22.25 8.87
N LYS A 97 0.42 21.64 9.98
CA LYS A 97 0.88 20.32 10.43
C LYS A 97 -0.12 19.21 10.15
N LEU A 98 -1.40 19.48 10.36
CA LEU A 98 -2.50 18.52 10.24
C LEU A 98 -3.29 18.68 8.93
N GLY A 99 -3.23 19.86 8.29
CA GLY A 99 -4.08 20.16 7.13
C GLY A 99 -5.53 20.48 7.52
N TRP A 100 -6.24 21.20 6.65
CA TRP A 100 -7.61 21.67 6.88
C TRP A 100 -8.63 20.55 7.14
N GLU A 101 -8.38 19.35 6.61
CA GLU A 101 -9.21 18.16 6.77
C GLU A 101 -9.34 17.68 8.22
N ARG A 102 -8.39 18.05 9.08
CA ARG A 102 -8.34 17.70 10.52
C ARG A 102 -8.66 18.88 11.44
N ILE A 103 -9.05 20.03 10.88
CA ILE A 103 -9.41 21.23 11.63
C ILE A 103 -10.92 21.35 11.76
N ILE A 104 -11.40 21.60 12.98
CA ILE A 104 -12.80 21.94 13.26
C ILE A 104 -12.86 23.34 13.87
N CYS A 105 -13.18 24.32 13.04
CA CYS A 105 -13.49 25.67 13.51
C CYS A 105 -14.90 25.70 14.10
N ILE A 106 -15.04 26.13 15.36
CA ILE A 106 -16.34 26.27 16.02
C ILE A 106 -16.60 27.73 16.40
N PHE A 107 -17.82 28.21 16.17
CA PHE A 107 -18.21 29.60 16.32
C PHE A 107 -19.57 29.76 17.02
N ASN A 108 -19.59 30.55 18.08
CA ASN A 108 -20.81 30.89 18.80
C ASN A 108 -21.49 32.14 18.21
N LEU A 109 -22.63 31.95 17.57
CA LEU A 109 -23.46 33.00 16.95
C LEU A 109 -24.00 34.03 17.96
N LYS A 110 -23.95 33.73 19.27
CA LYS A 110 -24.27 34.70 20.31
C LYS A 110 -23.34 35.92 20.30
N TYR A 111 -22.10 35.75 19.86
CA TYR A 111 -21.05 36.76 19.94
C TYR A 111 -20.68 37.40 18.60
N GLY A 112 -21.41 37.09 17.54
CA GLY A 112 -21.21 37.72 16.24
C GLY A 112 -21.82 36.92 15.11
N LYS A 113 -21.61 37.39 13.88
CA LYS A 113 -22.01 36.70 12.66
C LYS A 113 -20.79 36.15 11.93
N ILE A 114 -20.97 35.08 11.17
CA ILE A 114 -19.89 34.43 10.41
C ILE A 114 -19.24 35.42 9.44
N GLU A 115 -20.01 36.38 8.90
CA GLU A 115 -19.50 37.34 7.93
C GLU A 115 -18.44 38.29 8.50
N GLN A 116 -18.40 38.43 9.83
CA GLN A 116 -17.44 39.24 10.58
C GLN A 116 -16.12 38.49 10.88
N LEU A 117 -16.04 37.19 10.58
CA LEU A 117 -14.78 36.46 10.71
C LEU A 117 -13.73 36.97 9.70
N PRO A 118 -12.43 36.87 10.03
CA PRO A 118 -11.35 37.18 9.10
C PRO A 118 -11.51 36.43 7.76
N PHE A 119 -11.10 37.07 6.66
CA PHE A 119 -11.32 36.53 5.31
C PHE A 119 -10.74 35.11 5.16
N ASP A 120 -9.59 34.85 5.79
CA ASP A 120 -8.92 33.54 5.79
C ASP A 120 -9.78 32.43 6.40
N LEU A 121 -10.66 32.73 7.36
CA LEU A 121 -11.53 31.73 8.01
C LEU A 121 -12.90 31.63 7.36
N LYS A 122 -13.36 32.72 6.74
CA LYS A 122 -14.70 32.87 6.16
C LYS A 122 -15.00 31.89 5.02
N PHE A 123 -13.97 31.43 4.30
CA PHE A 123 -14.11 30.49 3.19
C PHE A 123 -13.98 29.01 3.59
N HIS A 124 -13.73 28.72 4.87
CA HIS A 124 -13.68 27.36 5.39
C HIS A 124 -14.97 27.00 6.13
N ARG A 125 -15.24 25.70 6.25
CA ARG A 125 -16.43 25.20 6.93
C ARG A 125 -16.33 25.51 8.43
N VAL A 126 -17.26 26.32 8.94
CA VAL A 126 -17.35 26.66 10.36
C VAL A 126 -18.56 25.95 11.00
N LEU A 127 -18.33 25.22 12.09
CA LEU A 127 -19.38 24.64 12.91
C LEU A 127 -19.97 25.75 13.78
N THR A 128 -21.21 26.14 13.50
CA THR A 128 -21.88 27.18 14.28
C THR A 128 -22.83 26.63 15.34
N TYR A 129 -22.98 27.38 16.42
CA TYR A 129 -23.97 27.13 17.47
C TYR A 129 -24.38 28.44 18.15
N ASN A 130 -25.50 28.44 18.85
CA ASN A 130 -25.91 29.51 19.75
C ASN A 130 -26.10 28.92 21.15
N SER A 131 -25.32 29.41 22.12
CA SER A 131 -25.39 28.91 23.50
C SER A 131 -26.73 29.13 24.19
N ASP A 132 -27.54 30.08 23.71
CA ASP A 132 -28.89 30.34 24.24
C ASP A 132 -29.93 29.37 23.65
N ASN A 133 -29.59 28.62 22.60
CA ASN A 133 -30.46 27.61 22.00
C ASN A 133 -30.23 26.23 22.66
N PRO A 134 -31.19 25.68 23.43
CA PRO A 134 -31.00 24.39 24.09
C PRO A 134 -30.78 23.21 23.14
N ALA A 135 -31.33 23.27 21.92
CA ALA A 135 -31.21 22.21 20.92
C ALA A 135 -29.78 22.08 20.38
N ASP A 136 -29.01 23.17 20.40
CA ASP A 136 -27.67 23.20 19.82
C ASP A 136 -26.68 22.33 20.58
N LYS A 137 -26.87 22.12 21.89
CA LYS A 137 -26.01 21.24 22.66
C LYS A 137 -26.04 19.80 22.14
N SER A 138 -27.24 19.29 21.83
CA SER A 138 -27.41 17.95 21.25
C SER A 138 -26.92 17.90 19.80
N ARG A 139 -27.26 18.92 19.00
CA ARG A 139 -26.83 19.01 17.59
C ARG A 139 -25.31 19.04 17.43
N VAL A 140 -24.61 19.88 18.19
CA VAL A 140 -23.15 20.00 18.17
C VAL A 140 -22.50 18.70 18.63
N THR A 141 -23.03 18.07 19.68
CA THR A 141 -22.54 16.76 20.14
C THR A 141 -22.66 15.69 19.04
N GLU A 142 -23.80 15.64 18.33
CA GLU A 142 -24.03 14.68 17.26
C GLU A 142 -23.13 14.95 16.04
N ILE A 143 -22.90 16.23 15.71
CA ILE A 143 -21.95 16.60 14.64
C ILE A 143 -20.53 16.17 15.02
N PHE A 144 -20.06 16.48 16.23
CA PHE A 144 -18.74 16.01 16.68
C PHE A 144 -18.63 14.49 16.63
N LYS A 145 -19.67 13.76 17.06
CA LYS A 145 -19.71 12.30 17.00
C LYS A 145 -19.57 11.80 15.57
N LYS A 146 -20.39 12.31 14.64
CA LYS A 146 -20.34 11.92 13.22
C LYS A 146 -19.00 12.27 12.59
N THR A 147 -18.46 13.45 12.85
CA THR A 147 -17.16 13.86 12.35
C THR A 147 -16.09 12.87 12.79
N ILE A 148 -15.98 12.61 14.10
CA ILE A 148 -14.98 11.67 14.67
C ILE A 148 -15.16 10.24 14.10
N GLN A 149 -16.41 9.78 13.91
CA GLN A 149 -16.69 8.43 13.38
C GLN A 149 -16.41 8.29 11.87
N SER A 150 -16.77 9.30 11.08
CA SER A 150 -16.59 9.28 9.61
C SER A 150 -15.12 9.34 9.20
N SER A 151 -14.27 9.84 10.09
CA SER A 151 -12.90 10.21 9.79
C SER A 151 -11.87 9.19 10.27
N ASP A 152 -12.29 8.16 11.04
CA ASP A 152 -11.51 6.93 11.22
C ASP A 152 -11.15 6.33 9.84
N VAL A 153 -12.06 6.37 8.86
CA VAL A 153 -11.81 5.89 7.49
C VAL A 153 -10.79 6.73 6.72
N LEU A 154 -10.80 8.06 6.91
CA LEU A 154 -9.89 8.98 6.22
C LEU A 154 -8.49 8.99 6.83
N VAL A 155 -8.39 8.92 8.16
CA VAL A 155 -7.12 8.85 8.88
C VAL A 155 -6.49 7.47 8.71
N ASP A 156 -7.27 6.38 8.70
CA ASP A 156 -6.75 5.05 8.36
C ASP A 156 -6.27 5.02 6.90
N GLY A 157 -6.94 5.69 5.96
CA GLY A 157 -6.48 5.81 4.57
C GLY A 157 -5.17 6.59 4.39
N GLN A 158 -5.03 7.74 5.06
CA GLN A 158 -3.85 8.61 4.97
C GLN A 158 -2.66 8.07 5.77
N THR A 159 -2.91 7.44 6.93
CA THR A 159 -1.86 6.72 7.68
C THR A 159 -1.40 5.47 6.94
N ASN A 160 -2.31 4.72 6.30
CA ASN A 160 -1.92 3.57 5.47
C ASN A 160 -1.16 3.98 4.21
N SER A 161 -1.51 5.10 3.56
CA SER A 161 -0.74 5.61 2.41
C SER A 161 0.64 6.10 2.82
N ASP A 162 0.75 6.81 3.95
CA ASP A 162 2.04 7.26 4.47
C ASP A 162 2.93 6.09 4.91
N VAL A 163 2.35 5.03 5.50
CA VAL A 163 3.07 3.78 5.82
C VAL A 163 3.58 3.11 4.54
N LEU A 164 2.75 2.97 3.51
CA LEU A 164 3.15 2.37 2.24
C LEU A 164 4.22 3.21 1.52
N SER A 165 4.11 4.53 1.56
CA SER A 165 5.09 5.45 0.97
C SER A 165 6.39 5.48 1.77
N LYS A 166 6.34 5.37 3.10
CA LYS A 166 7.51 5.15 3.96
C LYS A 166 8.22 3.84 3.62
N GLN A 167 7.48 2.74 3.50
CA GLN A 167 8.04 1.43 3.11
C GLN A 167 8.81 1.48 1.78
N LYS A 168 8.31 2.24 0.79
CA LYS A 168 9.01 2.43 -0.49
C LYS A 168 10.38 3.07 -0.29
N LEU A 169 10.49 4.08 0.57
CA LEU A 169 11.77 4.73 0.88
C LEU A 169 12.67 3.80 1.70
N ASP A 170 12.13 3.22 2.77
CA ASP A 170 12.87 2.38 3.73
C ASP A 170 13.56 1.21 3.03
N LYS A 171 12.89 0.57 2.07
CA LYS A 171 13.48 -0.48 1.22
C LYS A 171 14.79 -0.06 0.58
N HIS A 172 14.84 1.15 0.02
CA HIS A 172 16.05 1.67 -0.60
C HIS A 172 17.15 1.99 0.43
N LEU A 173 16.78 2.55 1.58
CA LEU A 173 17.71 2.80 2.68
C LEU A 173 18.37 1.51 3.17
N ILE A 174 17.56 0.47 3.38
CA ILE A 174 18.02 -0.86 3.81
C ILE A 174 18.94 -1.50 2.78
N TYR A 175 18.58 -1.43 1.50
CA TYR A 175 19.41 -1.99 0.43
C TYR A 175 20.80 -1.33 0.39
N ILE A 176 20.87 -0.01 0.52
CA ILE A 176 22.13 0.74 0.61
C ILE A 176 22.89 0.33 1.88
N MET A 177 22.22 0.37 3.03
CA MET A 177 22.84 0.09 4.33
C MET A 177 23.37 -1.34 4.43
N ASN A 178 22.62 -2.35 3.96
CA ASN A 178 23.08 -3.74 3.93
C ASN A 178 24.32 -3.89 3.04
N SER A 179 24.32 -3.27 1.86
CA SER A 179 25.45 -3.35 0.93
C SER A 179 26.71 -2.73 1.53
N LEU A 180 26.59 -1.57 2.19
CA LEU A 180 27.71 -0.91 2.85
C LEU A 180 28.13 -1.63 4.15
N ALA A 181 27.19 -2.12 4.95
CA ALA A 181 27.45 -2.83 6.20
C ALA A 181 28.39 -4.02 6.00
N ILE A 182 28.16 -4.81 4.94
CA ILE A 182 28.98 -5.98 4.61
C ILE A 182 30.42 -5.56 4.28
N ILE A 183 30.62 -4.43 3.59
CA ILE A 183 31.97 -3.89 3.31
C ILE A 183 32.72 -3.59 4.61
N TYR A 184 32.04 -3.06 5.63
CA TYR A 184 32.64 -2.82 6.95
C TYR A 184 32.72 -4.09 7.81
N GLY A 185 32.14 -5.21 7.38
CA GLY A 185 32.11 -6.49 8.10
C GLY A 185 31.01 -6.58 9.16
N CYS A 186 29.94 -5.80 9.02
CA CYS A 186 28.73 -5.94 9.80
C CYS A 186 27.77 -6.93 9.15
N GLU A 187 26.95 -7.60 9.95
CA GLU A 187 25.86 -8.44 9.43
C GLU A 187 24.73 -7.57 8.85
N LYS A 188 23.94 -8.17 7.95
CA LYS A 188 22.75 -7.49 7.40
C LYS A 188 21.81 -7.06 8.53
N TYR A 189 21.20 -5.90 8.37
CA TYR A 189 20.28 -5.27 9.33
C TYR A 189 20.92 -4.82 10.66
N GLN A 190 22.22 -5.03 10.86
CA GLN A 190 22.94 -4.56 12.06
C GLN A 190 23.70 -3.26 11.77
N PHE A 191 22.97 -2.14 11.76
CA PHE A 191 23.52 -0.83 11.34
C PHE A 191 24.11 0.01 12.46
N SER A 192 23.75 -0.26 13.73
CA SER A 192 24.20 0.52 14.89
C SER A 192 25.72 0.79 14.93
N PRO A 193 26.61 -0.19 14.62
CA PRO A 193 28.04 0.06 14.60
C PRO A 193 28.46 1.15 13.61
N LEU A 194 27.77 1.28 12.46
CA LEU A 194 28.13 2.24 11.42
C LEU A 194 27.77 3.68 11.82
N PHE A 195 26.74 3.85 12.65
CA PHE A 195 26.26 5.16 13.08
C PHE A 195 27.04 5.77 14.25
N ASN A 196 27.76 4.94 15.01
CA ASN A 196 28.37 5.31 16.28
C ASN A 196 29.90 5.13 16.32
N THR A 197 30.50 4.69 15.21
CA THR A 197 31.96 4.52 15.09
C THR A 197 32.61 5.77 14.49
N SER A 198 33.81 6.13 14.94
CA SER A 198 34.55 7.30 14.43
C SER A 198 35.09 7.07 13.01
N LEU A 199 35.47 8.16 12.33
CA LEU A 199 36.10 8.12 11.01
C LEU A 199 37.40 7.29 11.01
N ASP A 200 38.23 7.46 12.03
CA ASP A 200 39.52 6.78 12.12
C ASP A 200 39.34 5.28 12.38
N ASP A 201 38.39 4.90 13.25
CA ASP A 201 38.07 3.49 13.52
C ASP A 201 37.46 2.79 12.30
N LEU A 202 36.58 3.45 11.56
CA LEU A 202 36.03 2.93 10.31
C LEU A 202 37.10 2.80 9.21
N THR A 203 38.05 3.74 9.17
CA THR A 203 39.20 3.69 8.26
C THR A 203 40.08 2.49 8.57
N GLU A 204 40.37 2.25 9.86
CA GLU A 204 41.19 1.10 10.27
C GLU A 204 40.47 -0.23 10.00
N LYS A 205 39.14 -0.30 10.19
CA LYS A 205 38.33 -1.49 9.83
C LYS A 205 38.45 -1.90 8.36
N LEU A 206 38.67 -0.95 7.45
CA LEU A 206 38.84 -1.23 6.02
C LEU A 206 40.30 -1.44 5.61
N ASN A 207 41.25 -1.10 6.47
CA ASN A 207 42.67 -1.27 6.20
C ASN A 207 43.00 -2.76 6.01
N ARG A 208 43.43 -3.14 4.80
CA ARG A 208 43.72 -4.54 4.40
C ARG A 208 42.53 -5.51 4.52
N LYS A 209 41.31 -5.01 4.73
CA LYS A 209 40.13 -5.87 4.79
C LYS A 209 39.87 -6.47 3.41
N LYS A 210 39.73 -7.79 3.36
CA LYS A 210 39.27 -8.51 2.18
C LYS A 210 37.76 -8.36 2.05
N ILE A 211 37.31 -7.79 0.94
CA ILE A 211 35.90 -7.57 0.62
C ILE A 211 35.60 -8.36 -0.65
N LEU A 212 34.49 -9.11 -0.69
CA LEU A 212 34.11 -9.79 -1.92
C LEU A 212 33.81 -8.77 -3.02
N GLY A 213 34.38 -8.96 -4.22
CA GLY A 213 34.29 -8.02 -5.34
C GLY A 213 32.86 -7.63 -5.70
N PHE A 214 31.90 -8.54 -5.52
CA PHE A 214 30.48 -8.29 -5.71
C PHE A 214 29.98 -7.06 -4.93
N TYR A 215 30.42 -6.89 -3.67
CA TYR A 215 30.04 -5.71 -2.87
C TYR A 215 30.90 -4.49 -3.18
N ALA A 216 32.20 -4.69 -3.47
CA ALA A 216 33.11 -3.59 -3.80
C ALA A 216 32.69 -2.85 -5.09
N PHE A 217 32.22 -3.60 -6.09
CA PHE A 217 31.85 -3.07 -7.40
C PHE A 217 30.35 -2.81 -7.57
N LYS A 218 29.55 -2.99 -6.50
CA LYS A 218 28.09 -2.87 -6.55
C LYS A 218 27.67 -1.43 -6.89
N ARG A 219 26.77 -1.30 -7.87
CA ARG A 219 26.20 -0.02 -8.30
C ARG A 219 24.84 0.24 -7.66
N PHE A 220 24.54 1.53 -7.48
CA PHE A 220 23.30 2.06 -6.92
C PHE A 220 22.50 2.91 -7.93
N ASP A 221 22.83 2.86 -9.23
CA ASP A 221 22.11 3.60 -10.29
C ASP A 221 20.59 3.39 -10.25
N ASP A 222 20.13 2.16 -10.05
CA ASP A 222 18.69 1.85 -9.94
C ASP A 222 18.07 2.47 -8.68
N VAL A 223 18.81 2.51 -7.58
CA VAL A 223 18.35 3.14 -6.34
C VAL A 223 18.26 4.66 -6.53
N ILE A 224 19.26 5.27 -7.18
CA ILE A 224 19.24 6.69 -7.53
C ILE A 224 18.01 7.01 -8.38
N ASN A 225 17.75 6.22 -9.43
CA ASN A 225 16.60 6.43 -10.32
C ASN A 225 15.26 6.34 -9.57
N GLU A 226 15.11 5.37 -8.68
CA GLU A 226 13.89 5.26 -7.86
C GLU A 226 13.78 6.41 -6.86
N LEU A 227 14.87 6.79 -6.18
CA LEU A 227 14.87 7.95 -5.28
C LEU A 227 14.50 9.25 -6.01
N GLU A 228 14.93 9.45 -7.25
CA GLU A 228 14.55 10.61 -8.09
C GLU A 228 13.04 10.62 -8.40
N LYS A 229 12.44 9.45 -8.67
CA LYS A 229 10.98 9.31 -8.81
C LYS A 229 10.25 9.63 -7.50
N LEU A 230 10.77 9.16 -6.37
CA LEU A 230 10.19 9.48 -5.06
C LEU A 230 10.30 10.99 -4.77
N ASN A 231 11.41 11.62 -5.11
CA ASN A 231 11.64 13.06 -4.89
C ASN A 231 10.70 13.96 -5.72
N SER A 232 10.28 13.46 -6.88
CA SER A 232 9.35 14.14 -7.81
C SER A 232 7.88 13.78 -7.57
N SER A 233 7.60 12.85 -6.65
CA SER A 233 6.24 12.43 -6.30
C SER A 233 5.43 13.57 -5.67
N THR A 234 4.14 13.62 -5.99
CA THR A 234 3.14 14.52 -5.38
C THR A 234 2.49 13.94 -4.13
N ASP A 235 2.87 12.72 -3.75
CA ASP A 235 2.39 12.06 -2.53
C ASP A 235 2.73 12.90 -1.28
N SER A 236 1.79 12.94 -0.32
CA SER A 236 1.89 13.75 0.90
C SER A 236 3.14 13.43 1.71
N PHE A 237 3.55 12.16 1.77
CA PHE A 237 4.73 11.72 2.51
C PHE A 237 6.01 12.31 1.93
N PHE A 238 6.20 12.19 0.61
CA PHE A 238 7.40 12.66 -0.09
C PHE A 238 7.46 14.19 -0.23
N SER A 239 6.31 14.86 -0.13
CA SER A 239 6.22 16.31 -0.16
C SER A 239 6.66 16.97 1.15
N ARG A 240 6.76 16.21 2.26
CA ARG A 240 7.23 16.74 3.55
C ARG A 240 8.67 17.24 3.43
N ARG A 241 8.94 18.45 3.90
CA ARG A 241 10.25 19.13 3.75
C ARG A 241 11.43 18.26 4.24
N ASN A 242 11.26 17.61 5.40
CA ASN A 242 12.27 16.75 5.99
C ASN A 242 12.53 15.49 5.15
N VAL A 243 11.48 14.84 4.66
CA VAL A 243 11.60 13.65 3.78
C VAL A 243 12.24 14.05 2.45
N LYS A 244 11.79 15.15 1.84
CA LYS A 244 12.34 15.65 0.58
C LYS A 244 13.82 16.03 0.67
N SER A 245 14.20 16.65 1.78
CA SER A 245 15.61 16.94 2.11
C SER A 245 16.43 15.65 2.24
N THR A 246 15.91 14.65 2.97
CA THR A 246 16.55 13.33 3.11
C THR A 246 16.78 12.67 1.75
N VAL A 247 15.74 12.56 0.92
CA VAL A 247 15.83 11.92 -0.40
C VAL A 247 16.81 12.67 -1.31
N THR A 248 16.74 14.00 -1.36
CA THR A 248 17.64 14.83 -2.17
C THR A 248 19.10 14.66 -1.75
N ASN A 249 19.37 14.69 -0.44
CA ASN A 249 20.72 14.51 0.08
C ASN A 249 21.24 13.09 -0.19
N LEU A 250 20.40 12.06 -0.03
CA LEU A 250 20.78 10.69 -0.38
C LEU A 250 21.21 10.57 -1.84
N ILE A 251 20.41 11.09 -2.78
CA ILE A 251 20.75 11.09 -4.22
C ILE A 251 22.13 11.74 -4.43
N PHE A 252 22.35 12.91 -3.82
CA PHE A 252 23.61 13.63 -3.96
C PHE A 252 24.81 12.83 -3.45
N TYR A 253 24.75 12.29 -2.24
CA TYR A 253 25.89 11.59 -1.63
C TYR A 253 26.12 10.19 -2.20
N ILE A 254 25.07 9.49 -2.67
CA ILE A 254 25.23 8.22 -3.39
C ILE A 254 25.93 8.48 -4.74
N LYS A 255 25.51 9.50 -5.50
CA LYS A 255 26.19 9.90 -6.74
C LYS A 255 27.65 10.30 -6.49
N ALA A 256 27.92 11.02 -5.40
CA ALA A 256 29.28 11.39 -5.03
C ALA A 256 30.15 10.16 -4.68
N LEU A 257 29.58 9.15 -4.02
CA LEU A 257 30.27 7.89 -3.74
C LEU A 257 30.55 7.10 -5.03
N GLU A 258 29.55 6.93 -5.90
CA GLU A 258 29.73 6.20 -7.18
C GLU A 258 30.74 6.89 -8.09
N HIS A 259 30.68 8.22 -8.18
CA HIS A 259 31.64 9.00 -8.94
C HIS A 259 33.07 8.77 -8.41
N PHE A 260 33.26 8.83 -7.09
CA PHE A 260 34.54 8.55 -6.45
C PHE A 260 35.03 7.12 -6.73
N CYS A 261 34.13 6.14 -6.71
CA CYS A 261 34.45 4.73 -6.95
C CYS A 261 34.75 4.40 -8.42
N SER A 262 34.47 5.31 -9.35
CA SER A 262 34.71 5.07 -10.77
C SER A 262 36.21 5.01 -11.10
N GLU A 263 36.59 4.11 -12.00
CA GLU A 263 37.98 3.94 -12.45
C GLU A 263 38.56 5.22 -13.07
N ARG A 264 37.70 6.04 -13.67
CA ARG A 264 38.06 7.35 -14.24
C ARG A 264 38.48 8.35 -13.17
N GLN A 265 37.78 8.36 -12.03
CA GLN A 265 38.00 9.36 -10.98
C GLN A 265 39.09 8.94 -10.00
N THR A 266 39.05 7.68 -9.57
CA THR A 266 40.00 7.14 -8.58
C THR A 266 40.55 5.81 -9.11
N PRO A 267 41.48 5.87 -10.09
CA PRO A 267 42.10 4.66 -10.60
C PRO A 267 42.79 3.91 -9.46
N GLN A 268 42.74 2.58 -9.49
CA GLN A 268 43.31 1.71 -8.45
C GLN A 268 42.70 1.87 -7.04
N LEU A 269 41.49 2.43 -6.90
CA LEU A 269 40.78 2.38 -5.62
C LEU A 269 40.63 0.94 -5.11
N PHE A 270 40.18 0.06 -6.00
CA PHE A 270 39.97 -1.36 -5.73
C PHE A 270 41.15 -2.17 -6.26
N ILE A 271 41.84 -2.87 -5.36
CA ILE A 271 42.98 -3.74 -5.67
C ILE A 271 42.50 -5.18 -5.56
N ASP A 272 42.49 -5.89 -6.69
CA ASP A 272 42.14 -7.31 -6.76
C ASP A 272 43.30 -8.16 -6.25
N THR A 273 43.05 -8.99 -5.22
CA THR A 273 44.09 -9.86 -4.64
C THR A 273 44.30 -11.14 -5.45
N GLN A 274 43.47 -11.40 -6.47
CA GLN A 274 43.41 -12.65 -7.26
C GLN A 274 42.99 -13.89 -6.46
N GLU A 275 42.71 -13.74 -5.17
CA GLU A 275 42.19 -14.80 -4.31
C GLU A 275 40.69 -14.90 -4.48
N LYS A 276 40.19 -16.10 -4.77
CA LYS A 276 38.76 -16.35 -5.02
C LYS A 276 38.10 -17.02 -3.83
N ASP A 277 36.82 -16.73 -3.63
CA ASP A 277 35.98 -17.51 -2.74
C ASP A 277 35.06 -18.43 -3.55
N ASP A 278 35.51 -19.67 -3.76
CA ASP A 278 34.81 -20.66 -4.57
C ASP A 278 33.48 -21.13 -3.96
N MET A 279 33.20 -20.78 -2.69
CA MET A 279 31.88 -20.98 -2.10
C MET A 279 30.84 -20.07 -2.74
N TYR A 280 31.24 -18.97 -3.38
CA TYR A 280 30.31 -18.06 -4.04
C TYR A 280 30.28 -18.26 -5.55
N GLU A 281 29.14 -17.90 -6.13
CA GLU A 281 28.94 -17.84 -7.57
C GLU A 281 28.12 -16.61 -7.92
N VAL A 282 28.54 -15.89 -8.96
CA VAL A 282 27.80 -14.73 -9.47
C VAL A 282 27.18 -15.10 -10.81
N VAL A 283 25.86 -14.99 -10.87
CA VAL A 283 25.05 -15.39 -12.02
C VAL A 283 24.37 -14.16 -12.60
N HIS A 284 24.48 -13.98 -13.91
CA HIS A 284 23.76 -12.93 -14.62
C HIS A 284 22.25 -13.17 -14.55
N GLY A 285 21.48 -12.13 -14.25
CA GLY A 285 20.03 -12.20 -14.06
C GLY A 285 19.28 -12.73 -15.29
N SER A 286 19.81 -12.50 -16.50
CA SER A 286 19.26 -13.06 -17.75
C SER A 286 19.17 -14.58 -17.77
N LYS A 287 20.02 -15.28 -17.01
CA LYS A 287 19.97 -16.75 -16.89
C LYS A 287 18.73 -17.25 -16.13
N LEU A 288 18.11 -16.38 -15.33
CA LEU A 288 16.87 -16.68 -14.59
C LEU A 288 15.65 -16.02 -15.25
N ASN A 289 15.81 -14.80 -15.79
CA ASN A 289 14.78 -14.08 -16.51
C ASN A 289 15.41 -13.24 -17.62
N LEU A 290 15.11 -13.56 -18.88
CA LEU A 290 15.69 -12.96 -20.08
C LEU A 290 15.52 -11.43 -20.17
N GLU A 291 14.61 -10.82 -19.42
CA GLU A 291 14.39 -9.37 -19.41
C GLU A 291 15.39 -8.61 -18.53
N ASN A 292 16.13 -9.31 -17.67
CA ASN A 292 17.16 -8.71 -16.81
C ASN A 292 18.44 -8.45 -17.61
N ARG A 293 18.69 -7.19 -17.96
CA ARG A 293 19.81 -6.80 -18.82
C ARG A 293 21.15 -6.60 -18.11
N ASP A 294 21.15 -6.15 -16.85
CA ASP A 294 22.37 -5.72 -16.14
C ASP A 294 22.43 -6.13 -14.65
N SER A 295 21.48 -6.95 -14.19
CA SER A 295 21.42 -7.40 -12.79
C SER A 295 22.16 -8.72 -12.59
N TYR A 296 22.81 -8.87 -11.43
CA TYR A 296 23.57 -10.05 -11.05
C TYR A 296 23.10 -10.55 -9.69
N ILE A 297 23.17 -11.86 -9.49
CA ILE A 297 22.77 -12.52 -8.25
C ILE A 297 23.99 -13.25 -7.68
N LEU A 298 24.25 -13.02 -6.40
CA LEU A 298 25.30 -13.68 -5.63
C LEU A 298 24.71 -14.90 -4.92
N PHE A 299 25.19 -16.07 -5.27
CA PHE A 299 24.87 -17.35 -4.64
C PHE A 299 25.99 -17.79 -3.72
N LYS A 300 25.63 -18.51 -2.65
CA LYS A 300 26.54 -19.34 -1.85
C LYS A 300 26.20 -20.81 -2.04
N LYS A 301 27.20 -21.62 -2.37
CA LYS A 301 27.11 -23.07 -2.52
C LYS A 301 26.99 -23.71 -1.14
N HIS A 302 26.02 -24.61 -0.98
CA HIS A 302 25.83 -25.37 0.26
C HIS A 302 26.14 -26.86 0.07
N ASP A 303 25.50 -27.52 -0.89
CA ASP A 303 25.74 -28.92 -1.30
C ASP A 303 25.79 -28.98 -2.84
N ILE A 304 26.16 -30.14 -3.41
CA ILE A 304 26.08 -30.40 -4.85
C ILE A 304 24.65 -30.10 -5.34
N GLY A 305 24.53 -29.10 -6.21
CA GLY A 305 23.24 -28.66 -6.78
C GLY A 305 22.36 -27.80 -5.87
N LYS A 306 22.80 -27.45 -4.64
CA LYS A 306 22.06 -26.57 -3.73
C LYS A 306 22.78 -25.23 -3.54
N TYR A 307 22.07 -24.16 -3.88
CA TYR A 307 22.55 -22.79 -3.81
C TYR A 307 21.64 -21.95 -2.93
N LYS A 308 22.22 -21.03 -2.16
CA LYS A 308 21.49 -20.02 -1.39
C LYS A 308 21.72 -18.65 -2.00
N VAL A 309 20.64 -17.92 -2.30
CA VAL A 309 20.74 -16.51 -2.69
C VAL A 309 21.23 -15.70 -1.48
N ILE A 310 22.34 -15.00 -1.65
CA ILE A 310 22.94 -14.16 -0.62
C ILE A 310 22.59 -12.70 -0.85
N ASP A 311 22.73 -12.23 -2.09
CA ASP A 311 22.50 -10.83 -2.46
C ASP A 311 22.25 -10.70 -3.97
N PHE A 312 21.89 -9.50 -4.40
CA PHE A 312 21.70 -9.14 -5.81
C PHE A 312 22.04 -7.67 -6.02
N GLY A 313 22.36 -7.31 -7.27
CA GLY A 313 22.63 -5.93 -7.65
C GLY A 313 23.28 -5.80 -9.02
N ASN A 314 23.52 -4.57 -9.43
CA ASN A 314 24.12 -4.30 -10.72
C ASN A 314 25.64 -4.16 -10.59
N LEU A 315 26.35 -4.70 -11.58
CA LEU A 315 27.79 -4.60 -11.74
C LEU A 315 28.07 -4.02 -13.12
N SER A 316 28.86 -2.95 -13.20
CA SER A 316 29.15 -2.27 -14.47
C SER A 316 30.53 -2.62 -14.99
N GLY A 317 30.62 -3.32 -16.11
CA GLY A 317 31.88 -3.58 -16.81
C GLY A 317 32.43 -5.00 -16.60
N LYS A 318 32.89 -5.61 -17.70
CA LYS A 318 33.30 -7.02 -17.79
C LYS A 318 34.34 -7.41 -16.74
N LYS A 319 35.35 -6.57 -16.52
CA LYS A 319 36.42 -6.77 -15.52
C LYS A 319 35.86 -6.96 -14.11
N TYR A 320 34.90 -6.13 -13.69
CA TYR A 320 34.33 -6.21 -12.35
C TYR A 320 33.40 -7.41 -12.15
N VAL A 321 32.74 -7.85 -13.22
CA VAL A 321 31.95 -9.08 -13.22
C VAL A 321 32.88 -10.30 -13.07
N GLU A 322 33.99 -10.35 -13.81
CA GLU A 322 34.97 -11.44 -13.72
C GLU A 322 35.65 -11.50 -12.35
N SER A 323 35.95 -10.35 -11.75
CA SER A 323 36.53 -10.25 -10.40
C SER A 323 35.49 -10.22 -9.26
N SER A 324 34.21 -10.50 -9.54
CA SER A 324 33.13 -10.34 -8.54
C SER A 324 33.19 -11.35 -7.39
N ILE A 325 33.81 -12.52 -7.60
CA ILE A 325 34.06 -13.51 -6.55
C ILE A 325 35.47 -13.45 -5.98
N ASN A 326 36.30 -12.52 -6.46
CA ASN A 326 37.64 -12.30 -5.95
C ASN A 326 37.56 -11.44 -4.68
N TYR A 327 38.56 -11.58 -3.82
CA TYR A 327 38.77 -10.66 -2.72
C TYR A 327 39.42 -9.37 -3.21
N ILE A 328 38.83 -8.26 -2.81
CA ILE A 328 39.25 -6.90 -3.13
C ILE A 328 39.68 -6.22 -1.84
N VAL A 329 40.78 -5.48 -1.92
CA VAL A 329 41.25 -4.60 -0.85
C VAL A 329 41.24 -3.17 -1.36
N LEU A 330 40.80 -2.24 -0.51
CA LEU A 330 40.87 -0.82 -0.84
C LEU A 330 42.30 -0.30 -0.75
N ASN A 331 42.69 0.52 -1.72
CA ASN A 331 43.99 1.18 -1.70
C ASN A 331 44.09 2.14 -0.52
N LYS A 332 45.12 1.95 0.32
CA LYS A 332 45.34 2.71 1.56
C LYS A 332 45.27 4.23 1.39
N ARG A 333 45.70 4.75 0.23
CA ARG A 333 45.65 6.19 -0.08
C ARG A 333 44.23 6.75 -0.15
N HIS A 334 43.24 5.90 -0.44
CA HIS A 334 41.88 6.31 -0.75
C HIS A 334 40.84 5.85 0.30
N ILE A 335 41.24 5.00 1.27
CA ILE A 335 40.33 4.47 2.29
C ILE A 335 39.65 5.60 3.07
N ARG A 336 40.42 6.58 3.57
CA ARG A 336 39.85 7.67 4.37
C ARG A 336 38.75 8.41 3.62
N THR A 337 39.00 8.78 2.36
CA THR A 337 37.99 9.46 1.52
C THR A 337 36.79 8.57 1.21
N TYR A 338 37.01 7.26 0.99
CA TYR A 338 35.91 6.30 0.84
C TYR A 338 35.00 6.31 2.08
N VAL A 339 35.59 6.27 3.27
CA VAL A 339 34.85 6.30 4.55
C VAL A 339 34.14 7.63 4.76
N GLU A 340 34.74 8.77 4.42
CA GLU A 340 34.06 10.07 4.50
C GLU A 340 32.80 10.13 3.62
N LYS A 341 32.85 9.54 2.42
CA LYS A 341 31.70 9.46 1.51
C LYS A 341 30.60 8.55 2.05
N THR A 342 30.94 7.36 2.56
CA THR A 342 29.93 6.45 3.15
C THR A 342 29.36 6.99 4.46
N MET A 343 30.16 7.64 5.31
CA MET A 343 29.69 8.29 6.55
C MET A 343 28.69 9.42 6.28
N SER A 344 28.83 10.13 5.16
CA SER A 344 27.84 11.14 4.75
C SER A 344 26.46 10.50 4.51
N ILE A 345 26.43 9.33 3.86
CA ILE A 345 25.21 8.53 3.66
C ILE A 345 24.67 8.04 5.01
N PHE A 346 25.52 7.47 5.86
CA PHE A 346 25.12 6.99 7.19
C PHE A 346 24.48 8.07 8.05
N SER A 347 25.04 9.29 8.00
CA SER A 347 24.54 10.43 8.78
C SER A 347 23.13 10.83 8.35
N ILE A 348 22.85 10.82 7.05
CA ILE A 348 21.50 11.13 6.52
C ILE A 348 20.51 10.05 6.92
N ILE A 349 20.89 8.78 6.80
CA ILE A 349 20.01 7.66 7.18
C ILE A 349 19.76 7.68 8.70
N LYS A 350 20.77 7.98 9.52
CA LYS A 350 20.60 8.15 10.98
C LYS A 350 19.64 9.29 11.30
N ALA A 351 19.80 10.44 10.63
CA ALA A 351 18.91 11.59 10.82
C ALA A 351 17.47 11.27 10.41
N TYR A 352 17.27 10.49 9.35
CA TYR A 352 15.97 9.98 8.94
C TYR A 352 15.38 9.03 10.00
N LEU A 353 16.14 8.05 10.48
CA LEU A 353 15.68 7.11 11.51
C LEU A 353 15.23 7.84 12.78
N ASN A 354 15.97 8.87 13.20
CA ASN A 354 15.60 9.68 14.36
C ASN A 354 14.27 10.45 14.16
N GLN A 355 13.86 10.73 12.92
CA GLN A 355 12.56 11.36 12.64
C GLN A 355 11.38 10.39 12.72
N PHE A 356 11.65 9.09 12.65
CA PHE A 356 10.64 8.03 12.60
C PHE A 356 10.87 6.97 13.69
N ASP A 357 11.20 7.42 14.90
CA ASP A 357 11.36 6.59 16.11
C ASP A 357 12.34 5.42 15.98
N GLY A 358 13.33 5.53 15.10
CA GLY A 358 14.30 4.48 14.84
C GLY A 358 13.74 3.28 14.06
N ALA A 359 12.51 3.37 13.56
CA ALA A 359 11.82 2.29 12.88
C ALA A 359 12.01 2.33 11.36
N LEU A 360 12.46 1.21 10.79
CA LEU A 360 12.38 0.92 9.36
C LEU A 360 11.18 0.01 9.14
N ASP A 361 10.23 0.48 8.33
CA ASP A 361 9.06 -0.29 7.94
C ASP A 361 9.39 -1.08 6.68
N ILE A 362 9.47 -2.40 6.83
CA ILE A 362 9.80 -3.31 5.74
C ILE A 362 8.60 -4.20 5.51
N ASP A 363 8.07 -4.17 4.29
CA ASP A 363 7.15 -5.19 3.82
C ASP A 363 7.96 -6.40 3.31
N LEU A 364 8.36 -7.27 4.25
CA LEU A 364 9.06 -8.52 3.92
C LEU A 364 8.22 -9.47 3.05
N MET A 365 6.90 -9.24 2.91
CA MET A 365 6.03 -10.06 2.08
C MET A 365 6.06 -9.67 0.59
N LYS A 366 6.46 -8.44 0.23
CA LYS A 366 6.56 -7.99 -1.17
C LYS A 366 7.99 -7.99 -1.74
N ASP A 367 9.02 -8.26 -0.94
CA ASP A 367 10.41 -8.09 -1.35
C ASP A 367 10.98 -9.21 -2.26
N PHE A 368 10.19 -10.26 -2.53
CA PHE A 368 10.47 -11.25 -3.59
C PHE A 368 9.64 -11.05 -4.86
N ASP A 369 8.86 -9.96 -4.99
CA ASP A 369 8.19 -9.64 -6.25
C ASP A 369 9.20 -9.04 -7.24
N ILE A 370 9.63 -9.85 -8.21
CA ILE A 370 10.35 -9.40 -9.40
C ILE A 370 9.48 -8.35 -10.12
N LYS A 371 9.85 -7.07 -10.03
CA LYS A 371 9.17 -5.99 -10.77
C LYS A 371 9.56 -6.05 -12.24
N GLN A 372 8.66 -6.52 -13.10
CA GLN A 372 8.66 -6.14 -14.51
C GLN A 372 8.44 -4.63 -14.62
N LYS A 373 9.34 -3.93 -15.31
CA LYS A 373 9.30 -2.48 -15.54
C LYS A 373 8.23 -2.18 -16.59
N GLU A 374 7.16 -1.48 -16.22
CA GLU A 374 6.21 -0.94 -17.19
C GLU A 374 6.90 0.15 -18.02
N ASN A 375 6.97 -0.05 -19.34
CA ASN A 375 7.29 0.99 -20.30
C ASN A 375 6.01 1.78 -20.61
N ILE A 376 5.92 3.00 -20.09
CA ILE A 376 4.98 4.02 -20.55
C ILE A 376 5.70 4.84 -21.62
N GLU A 377 5.54 4.43 -22.89
CA GLU A 377 5.04 5.26 -23.99
C GLU A 377 5.37 4.71 -25.39
N ARG A 378 4.31 4.67 -26.21
CA ARG A 378 4.26 4.55 -27.67
C ARG A 378 4.63 3.20 -28.28
N LEU A 379 3.60 2.44 -28.65
CA LEU A 379 3.48 1.89 -30.00
C LEU A 379 2.02 1.91 -30.44
N ASN A 380 1.76 2.80 -31.40
CA ASN A 380 0.52 2.91 -32.15
C ASN A 380 0.20 1.61 -32.91
N SER A 381 -1.11 1.34 -32.94
CA SER A 381 -1.87 0.72 -34.03
C SER A 381 -1.08 -0.10 -35.06
N HIS A 382 -1.25 -1.42 -35.04
CA HIS A 382 -1.41 -2.21 -36.27
C HIS A 382 -2.63 -3.12 -36.16
N LYS A 383 -3.34 -3.17 -37.29
CA LYS A 383 -4.70 -3.62 -37.50
C LYS A 383 -4.87 -5.14 -37.49
N ARG A 384 -6.07 -5.52 -37.02
CA ARG A 384 -7.01 -6.58 -37.45
C ARG A 384 -6.48 -7.97 -37.76
N ASN A 385 -7.12 -8.96 -37.15
CA ASN A 385 -7.78 -10.00 -37.93
C ASN A 385 -9.28 -9.96 -37.65
N ASP A 386 -10.03 -9.95 -38.74
CA ASP A 386 -11.48 -9.94 -38.80
C ASP A 386 -12.06 -11.23 -38.22
N TYR A 387 -12.97 -11.11 -37.27
CA TYR A 387 -14.11 -12.01 -37.17
C TYR A 387 -15.36 -11.19 -37.48
N SER A 388 -15.85 -11.35 -38.71
CA SER A 388 -17.23 -10.98 -39.02
C SER A 388 -18.15 -11.93 -38.27
N LEU A 389 -19.07 -11.39 -37.46
CA LEU A 389 -20.26 -12.10 -37.01
C LEU A 389 -21.37 -11.11 -36.62
N SER A 390 -22.28 -10.95 -37.59
CA SER A 390 -23.72 -10.66 -37.50
C SER A 390 -24.21 -9.53 -36.60
N THR A 391 -24.80 -8.53 -37.25
CA THR A 391 -25.49 -7.33 -36.75
C THR A 391 -26.79 -7.55 -35.99
N ASP A 392 -27.14 -8.76 -35.56
CA ASP A 392 -28.40 -9.02 -34.85
C ASP A 392 -28.17 -9.87 -33.60
N LYS A 393 -27.68 -9.30 -32.50
CA LYS A 393 -27.90 -9.87 -31.16
C LYS A 393 -28.01 -8.75 -30.13
N ILE A 394 -29.26 -8.37 -29.84
CA ILE A 394 -29.63 -7.84 -28.53
C ILE A 394 -29.08 -8.83 -27.49
N ILE A 395 -28.34 -8.34 -26.49
CA ILE A 395 -27.88 -9.18 -25.39
C ILE A 395 -29.12 -9.70 -24.68
N ASP A 396 -29.34 -11.02 -24.78
CA ASP A 396 -30.45 -11.68 -24.09
C ASP A 396 -30.19 -11.60 -22.58
N LEU A 397 -30.97 -10.74 -21.91
CA LEU A 397 -30.89 -10.49 -20.47
C LEU A 397 -31.11 -11.77 -19.63
N SER A 398 -31.74 -12.81 -20.18
CA SER A 398 -31.87 -14.12 -19.53
C SER A 398 -30.53 -14.86 -19.37
N LEU A 399 -29.52 -14.50 -20.18
CA LEU A 399 -28.15 -15.03 -20.07
C LEU A 399 -27.45 -14.51 -18.81
N LEU A 400 -27.78 -13.30 -18.35
CA LEU A 400 -27.21 -12.70 -17.15
C LEU A 400 -27.87 -13.22 -15.85
N GLN A 401 -29.14 -13.63 -15.93
CA GLN A 401 -29.82 -14.30 -14.81
C GLN A 401 -29.14 -15.61 -14.38
N ASN A 402 -28.41 -16.25 -15.29
CA ASN A 402 -27.78 -17.54 -15.07
C ASN A 402 -26.25 -17.43 -15.04
N PHE A 403 -25.73 -16.26 -14.65
CA PHE A 403 -24.29 -16.05 -14.58
C PHE A 403 -23.67 -16.96 -13.50
N PRO A 404 -22.66 -17.78 -13.83
CA PRO A 404 -22.18 -18.84 -12.94
C PRO A 404 -21.21 -18.32 -11.87
N TYR A 405 -21.69 -17.42 -10.98
CA TYR A 405 -20.86 -16.80 -9.93
C TYR A 405 -20.20 -17.84 -9.02
N ASP A 406 -20.92 -18.87 -8.60
CA ASP A 406 -20.39 -19.91 -7.71
C ASP A 406 -19.18 -20.66 -8.29
N ASP A 407 -19.24 -21.00 -9.58
CA ASP A 407 -18.14 -21.64 -10.28
C ASP A 407 -16.97 -20.66 -10.40
N ILE A 408 -17.23 -19.40 -10.76
CA ILE A 408 -16.20 -18.36 -10.88
C ILE A 408 -15.49 -18.16 -9.53
N ILE A 409 -16.23 -18.03 -8.43
CA ILE A 409 -15.69 -17.88 -7.07
C ILE A 409 -14.79 -19.06 -6.72
N SER A 410 -15.28 -20.27 -6.92
CA SER A 410 -14.57 -21.50 -6.54
C SER A 410 -13.28 -21.67 -7.34
N HIS A 411 -13.34 -21.54 -8.67
CA HIS A 411 -12.17 -21.68 -9.54
C HIS A 411 -11.15 -20.57 -9.29
N ASN A 412 -11.59 -19.33 -9.07
CA ASN A 412 -10.68 -18.22 -8.75
C ASN A 412 -10.03 -18.36 -7.38
N PHE A 413 -10.73 -18.88 -6.38
CA PHE A 413 -10.15 -19.14 -5.06
C PHE A 413 -9.05 -20.20 -5.14
N PHE A 414 -9.34 -21.36 -5.75
CA PHE A 414 -8.34 -22.43 -5.90
C PHE A 414 -7.17 -22.03 -6.79
N PHE A 415 -7.45 -21.27 -7.86
CA PHE A 415 -6.43 -20.71 -8.73
C PHE A 415 -5.44 -19.83 -7.95
N ASN A 416 -5.94 -18.93 -7.10
CA ASN A 416 -5.07 -18.09 -6.28
C ASN A 416 -4.37 -18.89 -5.16
N LEU A 417 -4.99 -19.92 -4.60
CA LEU A 417 -4.31 -20.83 -3.66
C LEU A 417 -3.14 -21.59 -4.32
N LEU A 418 -3.28 -22.04 -5.57
CA LEU A 418 -2.17 -22.63 -6.32
C LEU A 418 -1.06 -21.61 -6.58
N ARG A 419 -1.40 -20.37 -6.95
CA ARG A 419 -0.42 -19.29 -7.19
C ARG A 419 0.44 -18.97 -5.97
N ILE A 420 -0.15 -19.02 -4.77
CA ILE A 420 0.61 -18.78 -3.52
C ILE A 420 1.41 -20.00 -3.06
N GLY A 421 1.43 -21.10 -3.83
CA GLY A 421 2.22 -22.29 -3.55
C GLY A 421 1.56 -23.30 -2.61
N THR A 422 0.24 -23.27 -2.46
CA THR A 422 -0.49 -24.25 -1.64
C THR A 422 -0.40 -25.64 -2.28
N ILE A 423 0.14 -26.61 -1.56
CA ILE A 423 0.19 -28.01 -1.98
C ILE A 423 -1.03 -28.72 -1.41
N PHE A 424 -1.86 -29.29 -2.29
CA PHE A 424 -3.07 -30.00 -1.91
C PHE A 424 -2.83 -31.52 -1.90
N ASN A 425 -3.59 -32.25 -1.08
CA ASN A 425 -3.57 -33.73 -1.12
C ASN A 425 -3.99 -34.29 -2.48
N VAL A 426 -4.84 -33.54 -3.22
CA VAL A 426 -5.30 -33.81 -4.59
C VAL A 426 -4.78 -32.77 -5.57
N HIS A 427 -3.50 -32.38 -5.45
CA HIS A 427 -2.90 -31.31 -6.24
C HIS A 427 -3.05 -31.51 -7.76
N LYS A 428 -2.86 -32.74 -8.25
CA LYS A 428 -3.02 -33.07 -9.67
C LYS A 428 -4.45 -32.87 -10.19
N ASP A 429 -5.44 -33.21 -9.37
CA ASP A 429 -6.86 -33.05 -9.75
C ASP A 429 -7.26 -31.57 -9.72
N MET A 430 -6.70 -30.78 -8.80
CA MET A 430 -6.89 -29.33 -8.74
C MET A 430 -6.25 -28.61 -9.92
N GLU A 431 -5.00 -28.93 -10.26
CA GLU A 431 -4.33 -28.41 -11.46
C GLU A 431 -5.11 -28.79 -12.72
N PHE A 432 -5.60 -30.03 -12.80
CA PHE A 432 -6.44 -30.49 -13.90
C PHE A 432 -7.75 -29.70 -13.98
N ASN A 433 -8.47 -29.55 -12.87
CA ASN A 433 -9.75 -28.81 -12.82
C ASN A 433 -9.59 -27.34 -13.23
N ILE A 434 -8.55 -26.66 -12.74
CA ILE A 434 -8.24 -25.29 -13.12
C ILE A 434 -7.86 -25.20 -14.59
N LYS A 435 -7.03 -26.13 -15.10
CA LYS A 435 -6.70 -26.20 -16.52
C LYS A 435 -7.94 -26.45 -17.38
N THR A 436 -8.87 -27.30 -16.95
CA THR A 436 -10.14 -27.52 -17.67
C THR A 436 -11.06 -26.32 -17.64
N PHE A 437 -11.07 -25.51 -16.58
CA PHE A 437 -11.82 -24.25 -16.56
C PHE A 437 -11.35 -23.27 -17.65
N PHE A 438 -10.06 -23.31 -18.03
CA PHE A 438 -9.49 -22.57 -19.16
C PHE A 438 -9.62 -23.28 -20.53
N GLN A 439 -10.23 -24.45 -20.58
CA GLN A 439 -10.44 -25.20 -21.81
C GLN A 439 -11.92 -25.50 -22.04
N ASN A 440 -12.78 -25.00 -21.15
CA ASN A 440 -14.21 -25.16 -21.22
C ASN A 440 -14.87 -23.80 -21.42
N GLU A 441 -15.86 -23.74 -22.31
CA GLU A 441 -16.75 -22.60 -22.40
C GLU A 441 -18.01 -22.87 -21.60
N TYR A 442 -18.53 -21.82 -20.95
CA TYR A 442 -19.84 -21.89 -20.33
C TYR A 442 -20.90 -21.84 -21.43
N ASN A 443 -21.62 -22.94 -21.62
CA ASN A 443 -22.75 -23.01 -22.53
C ASN A 443 -23.98 -22.46 -21.82
N PHE A 444 -24.34 -21.22 -22.12
CA PHE A 444 -25.50 -20.56 -21.50
C PHE A 444 -26.84 -21.28 -21.74
N LYS A 445 -26.98 -22.01 -22.85
CA LYS A 445 -28.21 -22.73 -23.18
C LYS A 445 -28.40 -23.96 -22.30
N ASN A 446 -27.31 -24.69 -22.06
CA ASN A 446 -27.33 -25.94 -21.29
C ASN A 446 -26.88 -25.75 -19.84
N LYS A 447 -26.44 -24.55 -19.47
CA LYS A 447 -25.92 -24.17 -18.14
C LYS A 447 -24.77 -25.06 -17.64
N ILE A 448 -23.96 -25.57 -18.56
CA ILE A 448 -22.83 -26.45 -18.26
C ILE A 448 -21.57 -25.98 -18.96
N PHE A 449 -20.42 -26.25 -18.32
CA PHE A 449 -19.11 -26.13 -18.93
C PHE A 449 -18.90 -27.25 -19.95
N GLN A 450 -18.51 -26.89 -21.17
CA GLN A 450 -18.25 -27.84 -22.25
C GLN A 450 -16.84 -27.62 -22.81
N PRO A 451 -16.08 -28.69 -23.08
CA PRO A 451 -14.72 -28.57 -23.59
C PRO A 451 -14.69 -27.97 -24.99
N THR A 452 -13.70 -27.11 -25.22
CA THR A 452 -13.41 -26.45 -26.50
C THR A 452 -12.07 -26.89 -27.07
N ASN A 453 -11.95 -26.87 -28.39
CA ASN A 453 -10.73 -27.28 -29.11
C ASN A 453 -9.65 -26.19 -29.17
N TYR A 454 -9.84 -25.08 -28.47
CA TYR A 454 -8.89 -23.98 -28.35
C TYR A 454 -8.73 -23.61 -26.88
N ASP A 455 -7.51 -23.21 -26.50
CA ASP A 455 -7.24 -22.68 -25.17
C ASP A 455 -7.93 -21.32 -25.05
N VAL A 456 -8.74 -21.16 -24.01
CA VAL A 456 -9.55 -19.96 -23.78
C VAL A 456 -8.66 -18.75 -23.46
N ILE A 457 -7.56 -19.01 -22.77
CA ILE A 457 -6.48 -18.05 -22.56
C ILE A 457 -5.31 -18.53 -23.41
N PRO A 458 -4.76 -17.72 -24.33
CA PRO A 458 -3.57 -18.08 -25.09
C PRO A 458 -2.50 -18.64 -24.15
N LYS A 459 -1.83 -19.73 -24.53
CA LYS A 459 -0.77 -20.37 -23.70
C LYS A 459 0.22 -19.36 -23.09
N LYS A 460 0.57 -18.30 -23.84
CA LYS A 460 1.41 -17.19 -23.37
C LYS A 460 0.77 -16.36 -22.24
N GLU A 461 -0.54 -16.13 -22.29
CA GLU A 461 -1.28 -15.40 -21.27
C GLU A 461 -1.54 -16.30 -20.04
N TYR A 462 -1.75 -17.60 -20.22
CA TYR A 462 -1.77 -18.57 -19.11
C TYR A 462 -0.40 -18.67 -18.43
N GLU A 463 0.68 -18.79 -19.23
CA GLU A 463 2.06 -18.75 -18.73
C GLU A 463 2.36 -17.41 -18.06
N LYS A 464 1.87 -16.29 -18.58
CA LYS A 464 2.03 -14.97 -17.95
C LYS A 464 1.25 -14.87 -16.64
N ILE A 465 0.01 -15.36 -16.58
CA ILE A 465 -0.85 -15.36 -15.40
C ILE A 465 -0.28 -16.26 -14.27
N ILE A 466 0.37 -17.37 -14.65
CA ILE A 466 1.07 -18.28 -13.71
C ILE A 466 2.45 -17.74 -13.34
N ASN A 467 3.18 -17.12 -14.26
CA ASN A 467 4.54 -16.60 -14.03
C ASN A 467 4.55 -15.19 -13.42
N ASP A 468 3.44 -14.45 -13.47
CA ASP A 468 3.24 -13.19 -12.74
C ASP A 468 3.05 -13.51 -11.25
N ASN A 469 4.17 -13.79 -10.57
CA ASN A 469 4.30 -13.91 -9.12
C ASN A 469 4.03 -12.56 -8.45
N LYS A 470 2.77 -12.11 -8.40
CA LYS A 470 2.38 -10.94 -7.62
C LYS A 470 1.10 -11.25 -6.85
N TYR A 471 1.19 -11.14 -5.54
CA TYR A 471 0.13 -11.25 -4.51
C TYR A 471 -0.94 -10.14 -4.61
N LEU A 472 -1.30 -9.75 -5.82
CA LEU A 472 -2.48 -8.97 -6.09
C LEU A 472 -3.46 -9.93 -6.75
N VAL A 473 -4.51 -10.31 -6.02
CA VAL A 473 -5.70 -10.88 -6.64
C VAL A 473 -6.29 -9.75 -7.49
N LYS A 474 -5.76 -9.58 -8.70
CA LYS A 474 -6.21 -8.57 -9.68
C LYS A 474 -6.82 -9.21 -10.91
N SER A 475 -6.61 -10.51 -11.08
CA SER A 475 -7.10 -11.28 -12.20
C SER A 475 -8.22 -12.18 -11.72
N VAL A 476 -9.46 -11.83 -12.09
CA VAL A 476 -10.52 -12.84 -12.15
C VAL A 476 -10.40 -13.56 -13.48
N ILE A 477 -10.23 -14.87 -13.40
CA ILE A 477 -10.23 -15.73 -14.57
C ILE A 477 -11.68 -16.01 -14.96
N LEU A 478 -11.97 -15.77 -16.24
CA LEU A 478 -13.27 -16.02 -16.85
C LEU A 478 -13.12 -16.96 -18.05
N PRO A 479 -14.06 -17.91 -18.23
CA PRO A 479 -14.23 -18.70 -19.45
C PRO A 479 -14.43 -17.80 -20.68
N ASN A 480 -14.06 -18.28 -21.87
CA ASN A 480 -14.01 -17.43 -23.08
C ASN A 480 -15.35 -16.84 -23.44
N SER A 481 -16.41 -17.65 -23.31
CA SER A 481 -17.77 -17.22 -23.58
C SER A 481 -18.20 -16.07 -22.67
N LEU A 482 -17.76 -16.07 -21.41
CA LEU A 482 -18.06 -15.04 -20.41
C LEU A 482 -17.16 -13.81 -20.56
N SER A 483 -15.86 -14.01 -20.83
CA SER A 483 -14.92 -12.93 -21.13
C SER A 483 -15.35 -12.15 -22.38
N THR A 484 -15.70 -12.86 -23.45
CA THR A 484 -16.21 -12.27 -24.70
C THR A 484 -17.52 -11.53 -24.46
N LEU A 485 -18.42 -12.07 -23.64
CA LEU A 485 -19.66 -11.39 -23.26
C LEU A 485 -19.37 -10.08 -22.51
N PHE A 486 -18.45 -10.10 -21.54
CA PHE A 486 -18.07 -8.92 -20.78
C PHE A 486 -17.40 -7.84 -21.64
N LEU A 487 -16.49 -8.22 -22.55
CA LEU A 487 -15.87 -7.30 -23.50
C LEU A 487 -16.89 -6.69 -24.46
N LYS A 488 -17.91 -7.45 -24.88
CA LYS A 488 -19.02 -6.92 -25.68
C LYS A 488 -19.84 -5.89 -24.90
N LEU A 489 -20.16 -6.16 -23.64
CA LEU A 489 -20.85 -5.21 -22.75
C LEU A 489 -20.05 -3.90 -22.61
N GLN A 490 -18.72 -3.99 -22.51
CA GLN A 490 -17.84 -2.84 -22.39
C GLN A 490 -17.72 -2.01 -23.68
N ALA A 491 -17.70 -2.66 -24.84
CA ALA A 491 -17.43 -2.01 -26.13
C ALA A 491 -18.67 -1.40 -26.79
N ASP A 492 -19.88 -1.82 -26.41
CA ASP A 492 -21.12 -1.34 -27.02
C ASP A 492 -21.55 0.01 -26.44
N GLN A 493 -21.38 1.07 -27.24
CA GLN A 493 -21.78 2.42 -26.84
C GLN A 493 -23.30 2.60 -26.68
N ASN A 494 -24.12 1.73 -27.25
CA ASN A 494 -25.58 1.77 -27.04
C ASN A 494 -25.94 1.21 -25.66
N ILE A 495 -25.19 0.21 -25.17
CA ILE A 495 -25.32 -0.34 -23.82
C ILE A 495 -24.92 0.68 -22.75
N LEU A 496 -23.87 1.46 -22.99
CA LEU A 496 -23.48 2.56 -22.09
C LEU A 496 -24.50 3.70 -22.05
N LYS A 497 -25.32 3.84 -23.10
CA LYS A 497 -26.41 4.84 -23.18
C LYS A 497 -27.72 4.31 -22.57
N ASP A 498 -27.93 3.00 -22.59
CA ASP A 498 -29.05 2.36 -21.89
C ASP A 498 -28.75 2.31 -20.39
N LYS A 499 -29.50 3.11 -19.62
CA LYS A 499 -29.31 3.24 -18.17
C LYS A 499 -29.38 1.89 -17.44
N TYR A 500 -30.24 0.97 -17.89
CA TYR A 500 -30.42 -0.33 -17.26
C TYR A 500 -29.26 -1.26 -17.59
N MET A 501 -28.86 -1.33 -18.86
CA MET A 501 -27.75 -2.18 -19.28
C MET A 501 -26.40 -1.70 -18.71
N ASN A 502 -26.22 -0.38 -18.58
CA ASN A 502 -25.06 0.20 -17.94
C ASN A 502 -25.00 -0.10 -16.43
N ASP A 503 -26.14 -0.08 -15.74
CA ASP A 503 -26.22 -0.47 -14.32
C ASP A 503 -25.86 -1.94 -14.11
N ILE A 504 -26.42 -2.83 -14.94
CA ILE A 504 -26.11 -4.27 -14.94
C ILE A 504 -24.61 -4.51 -15.19
N TYR A 505 -24.04 -3.86 -16.20
CA TYR A 505 -22.61 -3.94 -16.48
C TYR A 505 -21.76 -3.45 -15.29
N THR A 506 -22.15 -2.33 -14.68
CA THR A 506 -21.42 -1.74 -13.54
C THR A 506 -21.42 -2.67 -12.33
N LYS A 507 -22.56 -3.30 -12.02
CA LYS A 507 -22.68 -4.27 -10.92
C LYS A 507 -21.95 -5.57 -11.18
N ILE A 508 -22.05 -6.13 -12.39
CA ILE A 508 -21.26 -7.32 -12.78
C ILE A 508 -19.77 -7.00 -12.67
N LYS A 509 -19.36 -5.82 -13.13
CA LYS A 509 -17.98 -5.36 -13.05
C LYS A 509 -17.52 -5.22 -11.59
N PHE A 510 -18.31 -4.58 -10.74
CA PHE A 510 -18.02 -4.44 -9.32
C PHE A 510 -17.89 -5.81 -8.63
N ASN A 511 -18.91 -6.66 -8.78
CA ASN A 511 -18.93 -7.99 -8.16
C ASN A 511 -17.72 -8.84 -8.59
N LEU A 512 -17.40 -8.86 -9.88
CA LEU A 512 -16.30 -9.68 -10.40
C LEU A 512 -14.92 -9.08 -10.18
N PHE A 513 -14.72 -7.80 -10.43
CA PHE A 513 -13.37 -7.22 -10.51
C PHE A 513 -12.99 -6.38 -9.29
N GLU A 514 -13.91 -6.15 -8.36
CA GLU A 514 -13.66 -5.38 -7.13
C GLU A 514 -13.97 -6.23 -5.89
N LEU A 515 -15.20 -6.76 -5.77
CA LEU A 515 -15.65 -7.51 -4.60
C LEU A 515 -14.99 -8.88 -4.46
N LEU A 516 -15.13 -9.75 -5.47
CA LEU A 516 -14.57 -11.11 -5.41
C LEU A 516 -13.06 -11.15 -5.15
N PRO A 517 -12.23 -10.32 -5.83
CA PRO A 517 -10.79 -10.31 -5.61
C PRO A 517 -10.42 -9.88 -4.19
N SER A 518 -11.12 -8.89 -3.64
CA SER A 518 -10.93 -8.43 -2.25
C SER A 518 -11.24 -9.53 -1.25
N LEU A 519 -12.36 -10.24 -1.43
CA LEU A 519 -12.76 -11.33 -0.52
C LEU A 519 -11.78 -12.50 -0.55
N ILE A 520 -11.33 -12.92 -1.74
CA ILE A 520 -10.32 -13.97 -1.88
C ILE A 520 -9.00 -13.53 -1.22
N GLN A 521 -8.58 -12.28 -1.45
CA GLN A 521 -7.35 -11.75 -0.88
C GLN A 521 -7.39 -11.70 0.65
N ASP A 522 -8.50 -11.23 1.22
CA ASP A 522 -8.70 -11.14 2.67
C ASP A 522 -8.70 -12.52 3.32
N GLU A 523 -9.41 -13.48 2.72
CA GLU A 523 -9.53 -14.84 3.23
C GLU A 523 -8.18 -15.57 3.17
N ILE A 524 -7.44 -15.43 2.05
CA ILE A 524 -6.08 -15.95 1.90
C ILE A 524 -5.16 -15.32 2.95
N SER A 525 -5.21 -14.01 3.14
CA SER A 525 -4.35 -13.30 4.08
C SER A 525 -4.59 -13.72 5.53
N LYS A 526 -5.86 -13.90 5.92
CA LYS A 526 -6.24 -14.33 7.28
C LYS A 526 -5.82 -15.78 7.57
N ASN A 527 -5.98 -16.67 6.60
CA ASN A 527 -5.80 -18.12 6.79
C ASN A 527 -4.53 -18.69 6.15
N TYR A 528 -3.60 -17.83 5.71
CA TYR A 528 -2.38 -18.21 4.99
C TYR A 528 -1.60 -19.35 5.66
N LYS A 529 -1.36 -19.27 6.98
CA LYS A 529 -0.66 -20.31 7.74
C LYS A 529 -1.39 -21.65 7.71
N VAL A 530 -2.72 -21.63 7.77
CA VAL A 530 -3.57 -22.85 7.74
C VAL A 530 -3.48 -23.53 6.38
N PHE A 531 -3.41 -22.76 5.29
CA PHE A 531 -3.26 -23.28 3.93
C PHE A 531 -1.88 -23.92 3.71
N LEU A 532 -0.80 -23.32 4.23
CA LEU A 532 0.55 -23.90 4.14
C LEU A 532 0.72 -25.18 4.97
N GLU A 533 0.04 -25.28 6.10
CA GLU A 533 0.07 -26.47 6.97
C GLU A 533 -0.81 -27.63 6.45
N ASN A 534 -1.48 -27.46 5.30
CA ASN A 534 -2.31 -28.47 4.62
C ASN A 534 -3.40 -29.12 5.51
N LYS A 535 -3.94 -28.35 6.47
CA LYS A 535 -4.96 -28.80 7.42
C LYS A 535 -6.39 -28.65 6.87
N ASN A 536 -6.73 -29.19 5.68
CA ASN A 536 -8.09 -29.28 5.10
C ASN A 536 -9.03 -28.04 5.23
N GLY A 537 -8.51 -26.85 5.50
CA GLY A 537 -9.30 -25.66 5.91
C GLY A 537 -9.89 -24.88 4.74
N TYR A 538 -9.54 -25.23 3.50
CA TYR A 538 -9.98 -24.51 2.30
C TYR A 538 -11.48 -24.61 2.04
N HIS A 539 -12.17 -25.64 2.51
CA HIS A 539 -13.63 -25.73 2.40
C HIS A 539 -14.35 -24.69 3.26
N VAL A 540 -13.86 -24.44 4.48
CA VAL A 540 -14.43 -23.43 5.39
C VAL A 540 -14.20 -22.04 4.84
N SER A 541 -12.99 -21.77 4.32
CA SER A 541 -12.66 -20.50 3.69
C SER A 541 -13.43 -20.24 2.40
N LEU A 542 -13.63 -21.27 1.56
CA LEU A 542 -14.48 -21.13 0.37
C LEU A 542 -15.94 -20.83 0.75
N LEU A 543 -16.45 -21.44 1.81
CA LEU A 543 -17.79 -21.15 2.33
C LEU A 543 -17.89 -19.69 2.82
N SER A 544 -16.91 -19.24 3.61
CA SER A 544 -16.77 -17.86 4.08
C SER A 544 -16.75 -16.85 2.92
N ILE A 545 -15.98 -17.13 1.86
CA ILE A 545 -15.94 -16.26 0.68
C ILE A 545 -17.31 -16.20 0.01
N LYS A 546 -17.99 -17.34 -0.17
CA LYS A 546 -19.33 -17.37 -0.78
C LYS A 546 -20.35 -16.59 0.06
N GLU A 547 -20.39 -16.81 1.36
CA GLU A 547 -21.29 -16.09 2.28
C GLU A 547 -21.04 -14.58 2.24
N ASN A 548 -19.78 -14.16 2.33
CA ASN A 548 -19.42 -12.74 2.28
C ASN A 548 -19.67 -12.13 0.89
N PHE A 549 -19.48 -12.90 -0.18
CA PHE A 549 -19.76 -12.46 -1.55
C PHE A 549 -21.24 -12.17 -1.71
N TYR A 550 -22.13 -13.11 -1.37
CA TYR A 550 -23.57 -12.91 -1.49
C TYR A 550 -24.14 -11.90 -0.49
N THR A 551 -23.51 -11.71 0.68
CA THR A 551 -23.90 -10.68 1.65
C THR A 551 -23.62 -9.27 1.14
N ASN A 552 -22.52 -9.09 0.40
CA ASN A 552 -22.10 -7.79 -0.16
C ASN A 552 -22.38 -7.68 -1.66
N PHE A 553 -23.14 -8.62 -2.23
CA PHE A 553 -23.40 -8.70 -3.65
C PHE A 553 -24.27 -7.54 -4.11
N GLU A 554 -23.79 -6.77 -5.09
CA GLU A 554 -24.65 -5.78 -5.74
C GLU A 554 -25.64 -6.52 -6.64
N SER A 555 -26.90 -6.60 -6.17
CA SER A 555 -27.91 -7.40 -6.85
C SER A 555 -28.23 -6.84 -8.24
N ILE A 556 -28.15 -7.73 -9.22
CA ILE A 556 -28.71 -7.53 -10.56
C ILE A 556 -30.23 -7.74 -10.52
N GLU A 557 -30.72 -8.52 -9.56
CA GLU A 557 -32.10 -9.03 -9.50
C GLU A 557 -33.12 -8.03 -8.94
N GLY A 558 -32.69 -7.14 -8.05
CA GLY A 558 -33.52 -6.08 -7.49
C GLY A 558 -33.95 -5.03 -8.52
N ASP A 559 -33.09 -4.75 -9.50
CA ASP A 559 -33.33 -3.69 -10.50
C ASP A 559 -33.94 -4.21 -11.80
N LEU A 560 -33.77 -5.51 -12.09
CA LEU A 560 -34.40 -6.19 -13.23
C LEU A 560 -35.76 -6.83 -12.92
N ASN A 561 -36.29 -6.66 -11.69
CA ASN A 561 -37.57 -7.24 -11.28
C ASN A 561 -37.63 -8.78 -11.45
N LEU A 562 -36.48 -9.46 -11.35
CA LEU A 562 -36.34 -10.87 -11.69
C LEU A 562 -37.02 -11.82 -10.70
N PHE A 563 -37.30 -11.33 -9.48
CA PHE A 563 -38.13 -12.04 -8.51
C PHE A 563 -39.59 -12.22 -8.97
N LYS A 564 -40.09 -11.44 -9.95
CA LYS A 564 -41.44 -11.62 -10.51
C LYS A 564 -41.54 -12.73 -11.58
N LEU A 565 -40.42 -13.14 -12.18
CA LEU A 565 -40.39 -14.14 -13.26
C LEU A 565 -40.14 -15.58 -12.75
N HIS A 566 -39.78 -15.75 -11.48
CA HIS A 566 -39.47 -17.07 -10.90
C HIS A 566 -40.45 -17.54 -9.81
N LEU A 567 -41.63 -16.91 -9.70
CA LEU A 567 -42.69 -17.34 -8.79
C LEU A 567 -43.81 -18.17 -9.45
N GLU A 568 -43.77 -18.41 -10.77
CA GLU A 568 -44.80 -19.18 -11.50
C GLU A 568 -44.31 -20.52 -12.08
N ASN A 569 -43.34 -21.17 -11.47
CA ASN A 569 -43.15 -22.61 -11.68
C ASN A 569 -42.85 -23.28 -10.35
N GLN A 570 -43.90 -23.63 -9.61
CA GLN A 570 -43.81 -24.68 -8.61
C GLN A 570 -43.65 -26.02 -9.35
N PRO A 571 -42.58 -26.79 -9.15
CA PRO A 571 -42.68 -28.23 -9.24
C PRO A 571 -43.34 -28.72 -7.96
N THR A 572 -44.48 -29.37 -8.13
CA THR A 572 -45.16 -30.20 -7.14
C THR A 572 -44.17 -31.05 -6.35
N ILE A 573 -44.18 -30.88 -5.03
CA ILE A 573 -43.54 -31.80 -4.09
C ILE A 573 -44.37 -33.08 -4.08
N ASP A 574 -43.92 -34.12 -4.79
CA ASP A 574 -44.39 -35.48 -4.51
C ASP A 574 -43.74 -35.95 -3.21
N LYS A 575 -44.57 -35.97 -2.16
CA LYS A 575 -44.32 -36.65 -0.90
C LYS A 575 -44.81 -38.09 -1.04
N LYS A 576 -43.98 -39.02 -0.54
CA LYS A 576 -44.13 -40.50 -0.44
C LYS A 576 -43.47 -41.17 -1.65
N ASP A 577 -42.42 -41.97 -1.47
CA ASP A 577 -42.55 -43.24 -0.77
C ASP A 577 -41.59 -43.49 0.39
N LYS A 578 -42.22 -43.92 1.49
CA LYS A 578 -41.67 -44.75 2.54
C LYS A 578 -42.08 -46.19 2.20
N ILE A 579 -41.15 -47.12 2.42
CA ILE A 579 -41.35 -48.57 2.65
C ILE A 579 -41.45 -49.44 1.37
N GLY A 580 -40.50 -50.37 1.27
CA GLY A 580 -40.39 -51.44 0.29
C GLY A 580 -38.99 -52.04 0.34
#